data_AF-X0QEV5-F1
#
_entry.id   AF-X0QEV5-F1
#
_cell.length_a   1.000
_cell.length_b   1.000
_cell.length_c   1.000
_cell.angle_alpha   90.00
_cell.angle_beta   90.00
_cell.angle_gamma   90.00
#
_symmetry.space_group_name_H-M   'P 1'
#
loop_
_entity.id
_entity.type
_entity.pdbx_description
1 polymer ?
#
loop_
_entity_poly.entity_id
_entity_poly.type
_entity_poly.pdbx_seq_one_letter_code
_entity_poly.pdbx_strand_id
1 'polypeptide(L)' 'MPLLSVSNLSMSFAEKDLYKDAEFTLEKGEHMGVVGQNGLVNPR' A
#
# COMPACT_ATOMS: atom_id res chain seq x y z
N MET A 1 14.00 0.84 16.81
CA MET A 1 13.83 -0.41 16.02
C MET A 1 12.42 -0.34 15.50
N PRO A 2 12.22 -0.34 14.18
CA PRO A 2 10.90 -0.25 13.59
C PRO A 2 10.05 -1.40 14.09
N LEU A 3 8.79 -1.10 14.43
CA LEU A 3 7.80 -2.13 14.75
C LEU A 3 7.43 -2.93 13.50
N LEU A 4 7.45 -2.27 12.34
CA LEU A 4 7.21 -2.86 11.04
C LEU A 4 8.17 -2.24 10.02
N SER A 5 8.79 -3.10 9.22
CA SER A 5 9.54 -2.70 8.03
C SER A 5 9.03 -3.50 6.85
N VAL A 6 8.63 -2.82 5.79
CA VAL A 6 8.12 -3.40 4.55
C VAL A 6 9.00 -2.94 3.42
N SER A 7 9.41 -3.90 2.59
CA SER A 7 10.19 -3.66 1.37
C SER A 7 9.62 -4.47 0.21
N ASN A 8 9.80 -3.95 -1.01
CA ASN A 8 9.40 -4.60 -2.26
C ASN A 8 7.92 -5.02 -2.28
N LEU A 9 7.02 -4.21 -1.69
CA LEU A 9 5.59 -4.51 -1.69
C LEU A 9 4.98 -4.12 -3.03
N SER A 10 4.48 -5.11 -3.75
CA SER A 10 3.74 -4.93 -5.00
C SER A 10 2.38 -5.62 -4.91
N MET A 11 1.33 -4.96 -5.39
CA MET A 11 -0.02 -5.53 -5.49
C MET A 11 -0.71 -5.03 -6.74
N SER A 12 -1.38 -5.96 -7.42
CA SER A 12 -2.21 -5.70 -8.58
C SER A 12 -3.60 -6.30 -8.36
N PHE A 13 -4.61 -5.66 -8.92
CA PHE A 13 -5.98 -6.16 -8.95
C PHE A 13 -6.49 -6.13 -10.39
N ALA A 14 -6.82 -7.31 -10.93
CA ALA A 14 -7.04 -7.51 -12.36
C ALA A 14 -5.87 -6.94 -13.18
N GLU A 15 -6.14 -6.04 -14.12
CA GLU A 15 -5.15 -5.43 -15.00
C GLU A 15 -4.55 -4.13 -14.42
N LYS A 16 -4.88 -3.77 -13.18
CA LYS A 16 -4.42 -2.54 -12.55
C LYS A 16 -3.41 -2.80 -11.43
N ASP A 17 -2.22 -2.26 -11.57
CA ASP A 17 -1.26 -2.17 -10.48
C ASP A 17 -1.75 -1.13 -9.46
N LEU A 18 -1.92 -1.55 -8.21
CA LEU A 18 -2.30 -0.68 -7.10
C LEU A 18 -1.09 -0.01 -6.47
N TYR A 19 -0.01 -0.77 -6.33
CA TYR A 19 1.30 -0.30 -5.88
C TYR A 19 2.37 -1.24 -6.38
N LYS A 20 3.55 -0.69 -6.64
CA LYS A 20 4.71 -1.42 -7.14
C LYS A 20 5.95 -0.96 -6.39
N ASP A 21 6.69 -1.93 -5.87
CA ASP A 21 7.95 -1.75 -5.15
C ASP A 21 7.84 -0.71 -4.01
N ALA A 22 6.74 -0.77 -3.25
CA ALA A 22 6.52 0.12 -2.12
C ALA A 22 7.42 -0.26 -0.93
N GLU A 23 7.97 0.76 -0.28
CA GLU A 23 8.83 0.66 0.90
C GLU A 23 8.33 1.59 2.00
N PHE A 24 8.17 1.07 3.22
CA PHE A 24 7.83 1.90 4.37
C PHE A 24 8.19 1.23 5.70
N THR A 25 8.44 2.06 6.70
CA THR A 25 8.71 1.66 8.08
C THR A 25 7.73 2.35 9.01
N LEU A 26 7.31 1.65 10.06
CA LEU A 26 6.48 2.19 11.13
C LEU A 26 7.24 2.11 12.45
N GLU A 27 7.50 3.26 13.07
CA GLU A 27 8.15 3.33 14.37
C GLU A 27 7.14 3.31 15.52
N LYS A 28 7.62 3.04 16.73
CA LYS A 28 6.78 3.00 17.93
C LYS A 28 6.21 4.39 18.22
N GLY A 29 4.88 4.49 18.28
CA GLY A 29 4.15 5.72 18.58
C GLY A 29 3.71 6.51 17.34
N GLU A 30 4.14 6.08 16.15
CA GLU A 30 3.66 6.63 14.89
C GLU A 30 2.31 6.01 14.50
N HIS A 31 1.52 6.78 13.76
CA HIS A 31 0.29 6.31 13.14
C HIS A 31 0.41 6.48 11.63
N MET A 32 0.14 5.40 10.89
CA MET A 32 0.19 5.41 9.43
C MET A 32 -1.20 5.08 8.88
N GLY A 33 -1.69 5.92 7.97
CA GLY A 33 -2.90 5.68 7.18
C GLY A 33 -2.55 5.51 5.72
N VAL A 34 -3.02 4.43 5.09
CA VAL A 34 -2.93 4.24 3.64
C VAL A 34 -4.22 4.70 3.01
N VAL A 35 -4.13 5.66 2.10
CA VAL A 35 -5.28 6.18 1.36
C VAL A 35 -5.09 5.90 -0.13
N GLY A 36 -6.20 5.67 -0.82
CA GLY A 36 -6.19 5.42 -2.26
C GLY A 36 -7.53 5.84 -2.86
N GLN A 37 -7.56 5.95 -4.19
CA GLN A 37 -8.83 6.12 -4.88
C GLN A 37 -9.72 4.91 -4.58
N ASN A 38 -11.00 5.17 -4.23
CA ASN A 38 -11.97 4.11 -4.13
C ASN A 38 -11.98 3.29 -5.43
N GLY A 39 -11.99 1.96 -5.30
CA GLY A 39 -11.96 1.05 -6.42
C GLY A 39 -12.96 1.49 -7.48
N LEU A 40 -12.46 1.94 -8.63
CA LEU A 40 -13.27 2.18 -9.80
C LEU A 40 -13.80 0.82 -10.25
N VAL A 41 -14.89 0.37 -9.61
CA VAL A 41 -15.89 -0.47 -10.25
C VAL A 41 -16.35 0.36 -11.44
N ASN A 42 -15.74 0.10 -12.60
CA ASN A 42 -16.30 0.52 -13.86
C ASN A 42 -17.19 -0.65 -14.31
N PRO A 43 -18.53 -0.52 -14.27
CA PRO A 43 -19.45 -1.60 -14.63
C PRO A 43 -19.59 -1.77 -16.16
N ARG A 44 -18.51 -1.56 -16.93
CA ARG A 44 -18.50 -1.74 -18.38
C ARG A 44 -17.75 -3.00 -18.76
#